data_AF-A0A350DLF8-F1
#
_entry.id   AF-A0A350DLF8-F1
#
_cell.length_a   1.000
_cell.length_b   1.000
_cell.length_c   1.000
_cell.angle_alpha   90.00
_cell.angle_beta   90.00
_cell.angle_gamma   90.00
#
_symmetry.space_group_name_H-M   'P 1'
#
loop_
_entity.id
_entity.type
_entity.pdbx_description
1 polymer ?
#
loop_
_entity_poly.entity_id
_entity_poly.type
_entity_poly.pdbx_seq_one_letter_code
_entity_poly.pdbx_strand_id
1 'polypeptide(L)'
;IAAGLQDLLPLLDLETRALNQLSHVLKPLADDGRLSNPLVITNPPYGERLGDEEMIKPLYQALGLILQDSFAGSGVNPMLGILAANVEQVDILPIKEPKTLRCHNGAITVYFRYGTLIAGQTGSLISRFEKREIAVEEGQDFINRLQKNLGKLKRLASKDTVSNIRV
;
A
#
# COMPACT_ATOMS: atom_id res chain seq x y z
N ILE A 1 26.20 -4.32 20.28
CA ILE A 1 24.82 -4.81 20.09
C ILE A 1 24.21 -4.89 21.49
N ALA A 2 23.09 -4.20 21.73
CA ALA A 2 22.57 -3.93 23.08
C ALA A 2 22.29 -5.22 23.87
N ALA A 3 22.69 -5.24 25.15
CA ALA A 3 22.42 -6.33 26.08
C ALA A 3 20.90 -6.46 26.28
N GLY A 4 20.31 -7.59 25.87
CA GLY A 4 18.87 -7.87 26.02
C GLY A 4 18.17 -8.44 24.78
N LEU A 5 18.78 -8.39 23.60
CA LEU A 5 18.21 -8.94 22.35
C LEU A 5 18.76 -10.33 21.97
N GLN A 6 19.62 -10.93 22.79
CA GLN A 6 20.34 -12.16 22.45
C GLN A 6 19.39 -13.33 22.14
N ASP A 7 18.32 -13.49 22.91
CA ASP A 7 17.31 -14.54 22.71
C ASP A 7 16.46 -14.33 21.45
N LEU A 8 16.43 -13.10 20.93
CA LEU A 8 15.70 -12.75 19.71
C LEU A 8 16.56 -12.90 18.45
N LEU A 9 17.89 -12.93 18.57
CA LEU A 9 18.79 -13.03 17.40
C LEU A 9 18.48 -14.21 16.47
N PRO A 10 18.12 -15.42 16.96
CA PRO A 10 17.75 -16.53 16.07
C PRO A 10 16.43 -16.32 15.30
N LEU A 11 15.62 -15.34 15.71
CA LEU A 11 14.32 -15.00 15.12
C LEU A 11 14.41 -13.75 14.23
N LEU A 12 15.58 -13.14 14.11
CA LEU A 12 15.80 -11.90 13.37
C LEU A 12 16.53 -12.16 12.06
N ASP A 13 15.84 -11.93 10.95
CA ASP A 13 16.45 -11.84 9.63
C ASP A 13 16.77 -10.38 9.31
N LEU A 14 18.05 -10.06 9.14
CA LEU A 14 18.52 -8.73 8.75
C LEU A 14 18.91 -8.73 7.28
N GLU A 15 18.25 -7.87 6.50
CA GLU A 15 18.44 -7.80 5.06
C GLU A 15 18.49 -6.36 4.55
N THR A 16 19.20 -6.17 3.45
CA THR A 16 19.16 -4.93 2.66
C THR A 16 18.61 -5.27 1.28
N ARG A 17 17.51 -4.63 0.89
CA ARG A 17 16.84 -4.87 -0.39
C ARG A 17 16.20 -3.61 -0.96
N ALA A 18 15.98 -3.61 -2.26
CA ALA A 18 15.15 -2.61 -2.91
C ALA A 18 13.68 -2.81 -2.50
N LEU A 19 12.95 -1.70 -2.30
CA LEU A 19 11.56 -1.74 -1.85
C LEU A 19 10.65 -2.53 -2.81
N ASN A 20 10.88 -2.43 -4.12
CA ASN A 20 10.10 -3.13 -5.15
C ASN A 20 10.27 -4.66 -5.12
N GLN A 21 11.27 -5.18 -4.42
CA GLN A 21 11.49 -6.63 -4.26
C GLN A 21 10.81 -7.20 -3.02
N LEU A 22 10.13 -6.36 -2.22
CA LEU A 22 9.50 -6.78 -0.96
C LEU A 22 8.39 -7.82 -1.21
N SER A 23 7.63 -7.68 -2.28
CA SER A 23 6.55 -8.62 -2.63
C SER A 23 7.05 -10.04 -2.91
N HIS A 24 8.27 -10.19 -3.44
CA HIS A 24 8.87 -11.51 -3.69
C HIS A 24 9.16 -12.29 -2.40
N VAL A 25 9.26 -11.60 -1.27
CA VAL A 25 9.47 -12.20 0.05
C VAL A 25 8.15 -12.40 0.75
N LEU A 26 7.31 -11.36 0.78
CA LEU A 26 6.07 -11.40 1.55
C LEU A 26 5.03 -12.36 0.95
N LYS A 27 4.92 -12.47 -0.37
CA LYS A 27 3.94 -13.37 -1.01
C LYS A 27 4.15 -14.83 -0.64
N PRO A 28 5.35 -15.43 -0.85
CA PRO A 28 5.56 -16.82 -0.44
C PRO A 28 5.30 -17.08 1.03
N LEU A 29 5.69 -16.14 1.91
CA LEU A 29 5.49 -16.26 3.36
C LEU A 29 4.02 -16.09 3.80
N ALA A 30 3.23 -15.36 3.02
CA ALA A 30 1.79 -15.25 3.24
C ALA A 30 1.08 -16.51 2.72
N ASP A 31 1.45 -16.99 1.53
CA ASP A 31 0.85 -18.14 0.87
C ASP A 31 1.18 -19.47 1.58
N ASP A 32 2.37 -19.60 2.17
CA ASP A 32 2.79 -20.77 2.95
C ASP A 32 2.27 -20.77 4.40
N GLY A 33 1.56 -19.72 4.81
CA GLY A 33 0.95 -19.58 6.13
C GLY A 33 1.91 -19.15 7.25
N ARG A 34 3.17 -18.83 6.96
CA ARG A 34 4.12 -18.34 7.97
C ARG A 34 3.76 -16.95 8.51
N LEU A 35 2.97 -16.16 7.77
CA LEU A 35 2.46 -14.86 8.17
C LEU A 35 0.98 -14.92 8.58
N SER A 36 0.68 -15.53 9.72
CA SER A 36 -0.70 -15.62 10.23
C SER A 36 -1.26 -14.28 10.72
N ASN A 37 -0.47 -13.52 11.50
CA ASN A 37 -0.82 -12.17 11.98
C ASN A 37 0.36 -11.19 11.79
N PRO A 38 0.70 -10.85 10.53
CA PRO A 38 1.84 -9.98 10.23
C PRO A 38 1.62 -8.54 10.71
N LEU A 39 2.70 -7.98 11.26
CA LEU A 39 2.83 -6.58 11.61
C LEU A 39 3.95 -5.97 10.79
N VAL A 40 3.61 -4.99 9.97
CA VAL A 40 4.57 -4.20 9.20
C VAL A 40 4.72 -2.84 9.88
N ILE A 41 5.91 -2.55 10.41
CA ILE A 41 6.26 -1.23 10.93
C ILE A 41 7.37 -0.64 10.07
N THR A 42 7.21 0.60 9.63
CA THR A 42 8.24 1.28 8.86
C THR A 42 8.41 2.74 9.28
N ASN A 43 9.66 3.19 9.20
CA ASN A 43 10.10 4.57 9.33
C ASN A 43 10.66 5.04 7.97
N PRO A 44 9.79 5.28 6.98
CA PRO A 44 10.20 5.77 5.67
C PRO A 44 10.80 7.18 5.78
N PRO A 45 11.58 7.63 4.78
CA PRO A 45 12.06 9.00 4.75
C PRO A 45 10.89 9.99 4.81
N TYR A 46 11.13 11.14 5.46
CA TYR A 46 10.10 12.15 5.74
C TYR A 46 10.09 13.34 4.76
N GLY A 47 11.12 13.48 3.93
CA GLY A 47 11.23 14.57 2.95
C GLY A 47 11.83 15.87 3.49
N GLU A 48 12.50 15.85 4.65
CA GLU A 48 13.06 17.06 5.27
C GLU A 48 14.21 17.71 4.49
N ARG A 49 14.73 17.05 3.44
CA ARG A 49 15.79 17.60 2.60
C ARG A 49 15.17 18.29 1.38
N LEU A 50 15.69 19.47 1.06
CA LEU A 50 15.31 20.25 -0.13
C LEU A 50 15.38 19.38 -1.39
N GLY A 51 14.24 19.19 -2.05
CA GLY A 51 14.09 18.39 -3.28
C GLY A 51 13.47 17.00 -3.10
N ASP A 52 13.41 16.47 -1.87
CA ASP A 52 12.82 15.14 -1.62
C ASP A 52 11.29 15.17 -1.49
N GLU A 53 10.68 16.33 -1.18
CA GLU A 53 9.24 16.46 -0.98
C GLU A 53 8.39 15.94 -2.16
N GLU A 54 8.84 16.19 -3.40
CA GLU A 54 8.14 15.73 -4.60
C GLU A 54 8.13 14.19 -4.73
N MET A 55 9.16 13.52 -4.17
CA MET A 55 9.33 12.07 -4.26
C MET A 55 8.70 11.30 -3.09
N ILE A 56 8.37 11.98 -1.99
CA ILE A 56 7.76 11.35 -0.80
C ILE A 56 6.39 10.78 -1.12
N LYS A 57 5.51 11.55 -1.78
CA LYS A 57 4.15 11.07 -2.07
C LYS A 57 4.17 9.83 -2.99
N PRO A 58 4.91 9.79 -4.12
CA PRO A 58 5.08 8.58 -4.91
C PRO A 58 5.65 7.40 -4.12
N LEU A 59 6.58 7.64 -3.19
CA LEU A 59 7.15 6.57 -2.37
C LEU A 59 6.10 5.92 -1.46
N TYR A 60 5.29 6.72 -0.76
CA TYR A 60 4.25 6.19 0.13
C TYR A 60 3.13 5.49 -0.67
N GLN A 61 2.80 5.99 -1.87
CA GLN A 61 1.93 5.28 -2.82
C GLN A 61 2.50 3.93 -3.20
N ALA A 62 3.77 3.89 -3.63
CA ALA A 62 4.43 2.67 -4.05
C ALA A 62 4.49 1.65 -2.91
N LEU A 63 4.82 2.10 -1.69
CA LEU A 63 4.81 1.27 -0.49
C LEU A 63 3.43 0.65 -0.26
N GLY A 64 2.36 1.46 -0.31
CA GLY A 64 0.98 0.98 -0.17
C GLY A 64 0.62 -0.07 -1.21
N LEU A 65 0.92 0.19 -2.48
CA LEU A 65 0.65 -0.73 -3.59
C LEU A 65 1.44 -2.04 -3.46
N ILE A 66 2.72 -1.96 -3.09
CA ILE A 66 3.57 -3.14 -2.89
C ILE A 66 3.02 -3.99 -1.75
N LEU A 67 2.64 -3.39 -0.62
CA LEU A 67 2.04 -4.13 0.49
C LEU A 67 0.69 -4.73 0.12
N GLN A 68 -0.17 -3.98 -0.58
CA GLN A 68 -1.45 -4.50 -1.06
C GLN A 68 -1.26 -5.71 -1.97
N ASP A 69 -0.35 -5.63 -2.94
CA ASP A 69 -0.01 -6.73 -3.83
C ASP A 69 0.59 -7.90 -3.06
N SER A 70 1.45 -7.63 -2.08
CA SER A 70 2.14 -8.64 -1.28
C SER A 70 1.19 -9.56 -0.51
N PHE A 71 0.05 -9.04 -0.06
CA PHE A 71 -0.95 -9.80 0.69
C PHE A 71 -2.21 -10.12 -0.14
N ALA A 72 -2.24 -9.74 -1.43
CA ALA A 72 -3.41 -9.94 -2.27
C ALA A 72 -3.73 -11.43 -2.46
N GLY A 73 -4.96 -11.83 -2.14
CA GLY A 73 -5.42 -13.20 -2.32
C GLY A 73 -4.96 -14.19 -1.23
N SER A 74 -4.07 -13.79 -0.32
CA SER A 74 -3.58 -14.64 0.77
C SER A 74 -4.62 -14.92 1.88
N GLY A 75 -5.69 -14.11 1.95
CA GLY A 75 -6.66 -14.15 3.06
C GLY A 75 -6.14 -13.50 4.35
N VAL A 76 -4.91 -13.00 4.37
CA VAL A 76 -4.27 -12.35 5.51
C VAL A 76 -4.49 -10.83 5.46
N ASN A 77 -4.80 -10.23 6.62
CA ASN A 77 -4.94 -8.79 6.76
C ASN A 77 -3.87 -8.25 7.73
N PRO A 78 -2.72 -7.77 7.23
CA PRO A 78 -1.63 -7.30 8.08
C PRO A 78 -2.02 -6.04 8.86
N MET A 79 -1.44 -5.89 10.05
CA MET A 79 -1.41 -4.60 10.73
C MET A 79 -0.25 -3.78 10.15
N LEU A 80 -0.52 -2.52 9.79
CA LEU A 80 0.45 -1.59 9.24
C LEU A 80 0.62 -0.43 10.21
N GLY A 81 1.87 -0.03 10.47
CA GLY A 81 2.23 1.14 11.26
C GLY A 81 3.34 1.93 10.57
N ILE A 82 3.11 3.21 10.33
CA ILE A 82 4.01 4.06 9.54
C ILE A 82 4.29 5.34 10.32
N LEU A 83 5.57 5.66 10.45
CA LEU A 83 5.99 6.97 10.92
C LEU A 83 6.06 7.93 9.73
N ALA A 84 5.56 9.14 9.91
CA ALA A 84 5.70 10.23 8.94
C ALA A 84 5.81 11.59 9.64
N ALA A 85 6.38 12.58 8.96
CA ALA A 85 6.41 13.95 9.48
C ALA A 85 5.03 14.63 9.44
N ASN A 86 4.21 14.30 8.45
CA ASN A 86 2.88 14.88 8.26
C ASN A 86 1.84 13.77 8.04
N VAL A 87 0.61 13.97 8.53
CA VAL A 87 -0.46 12.96 8.46
C VAL A 87 -0.96 12.78 7.03
N GLU A 88 -0.99 13.86 6.25
CA GLU A 88 -1.45 13.90 4.87
C GLU A 88 -0.59 13.01 3.95
N GLN A 89 0.68 12.82 4.29
CA GLN A 89 1.59 11.91 3.60
C GLN A 89 1.20 10.44 3.78
N VAL A 90 0.40 10.12 4.80
CA VAL A 90 0.05 8.75 5.17
C VAL A 90 -1.41 8.42 4.87
N ASP A 91 -2.26 9.43 4.67
CA ASP A 91 -3.67 9.25 4.25
C ASP A 91 -3.85 8.55 2.91
N ILE A 92 -2.79 8.55 2.12
CA ILE A 92 -2.69 7.87 0.84
C ILE A 92 -2.50 6.37 0.94
N LEU A 93 -2.11 5.88 2.12
CA LEU A 93 -1.95 4.46 2.35
C LEU A 93 -3.31 3.80 2.59
N PRO A 94 -3.51 2.58 2.08
CA PRO A 94 -4.79 1.89 2.14
C PRO A 94 -4.99 1.25 3.52
N ILE A 95 -5.16 2.07 4.55
CA ILE A 95 -5.35 1.64 5.94
C ILE A 95 -6.84 1.76 6.29
N LYS A 96 -7.43 0.67 6.77
CA LYS A 96 -8.79 0.65 7.32
C LYS A 96 -8.77 1.24 8.73
N GLU A 97 -9.68 2.20 8.99
CA GLU A 97 -9.87 2.84 10.30
C GLU A 97 -8.54 3.31 10.95
N PRO A 98 -7.78 4.18 10.25
CA PRO A 98 -6.45 4.57 10.71
C PRO A 98 -6.52 5.33 12.04
N LYS A 99 -5.68 4.93 12.99
CA LYS A 99 -5.41 5.64 14.24
C LYS A 99 -4.09 6.38 14.12
N THR A 100 -3.96 7.49 14.82
CA THR A 100 -2.74 8.31 14.80
C THR A 100 -2.28 8.61 16.21
N LEU A 101 -1.00 8.36 16.46
CA LEU A 101 -0.31 8.79 17.68
C LEU A 101 0.70 9.86 17.32
N ARG A 102 0.76 10.90 18.14
CA ARG A 102 1.82 11.89 18.06
C ARG A 102 3.05 11.34 18.79
N CYS A 103 4.18 11.35 18.11
CA CYS A 103 5.45 10.85 18.60
C CYS A 103 6.55 11.91 18.39
N HIS A 104 7.74 11.63 18.91
CA HIS A 104 8.91 12.49 18.76
C HIS A 104 10.09 11.66 18.27
N ASN A 105 10.65 12.04 17.11
CA ASN A 105 11.92 11.51 16.63
C ASN A 105 13.02 12.53 16.92
N GLY A 106 13.60 12.46 18.11
CA GLY A 106 14.45 13.52 18.65
C GLY A 106 13.64 14.82 18.83
N ALA A 107 14.10 15.91 18.22
CA ALA A 107 13.42 17.21 18.27
C ALA A 107 12.22 17.34 17.31
N ILE A 108 12.08 16.40 16.37
CA ILE A 108 11.06 16.45 15.32
C ILE A 108 9.78 15.80 15.83
N THR A 109 8.65 16.48 15.70
CA THR A 109 7.34 15.85 15.90
C THR A 109 7.06 14.96 14.69
N VAL A 110 6.77 13.69 14.93
CA VAL A 110 6.37 12.73 13.91
C VAL A 110 5.05 12.07 14.31
N TYR A 111 4.34 11.53 13.35
CA TYR A 111 3.05 10.87 13.55
C TYR A 111 3.18 9.39 13.21
N PHE A 112 2.83 8.54 14.17
CA PHE A 112 2.70 7.11 13.95
C PHE A 112 1.24 6.80 13.59
N ARG A 113 0.99 6.55 12.32
CA ARG A 113 -0.35 6.20 11.81
C ARG A 113 -0.40 4.71 11.55
N TYR A 114 -1.43 4.06 12.08
CA TYR A 114 -1.52 2.61 12.06
C TYR A 114 -2.97 2.11 11.94
N GLY A 115 -3.12 0.88 11.46
CA GLY A 115 -4.40 0.20 11.32
C GLY A 115 -4.25 -1.07 10.49
N THR A 116 -5.36 -1.64 10.06
CA THR A 116 -5.33 -2.84 9.21
C THR A 116 -5.15 -2.44 7.75
N LEU A 117 -4.20 -3.07 7.05
CA LEU A 117 -4.07 -2.87 5.60
C LEU A 117 -5.34 -3.38 4.91
N ILE A 118 -5.87 -2.58 3.99
CA ILE A 118 -6.86 -3.03 3.02
C ILE A 118 -6.10 -3.83 1.98
N ALA A 119 -6.05 -5.15 2.15
CA ALA A 119 -5.34 -6.04 1.24
C ALA A 119 -5.77 -5.79 -0.21
N GLY A 120 -4.79 -5.87 -1.13
CA GLY A 120 -5.07 -5.76 -2.54
C GLY A 120 -6.01 -6.87 -2.99
N GLN A 121 -6.90 -6.54 -3.91
CA GLN A 121 -7.61 -7.59 -4.63
C GLN A 121 -6.65 -8.15 -5.71
N THR A 122 -6.81 -9.41 -6.15
CA THR A 122 -6.06 -10.05 -7.26
C THR A 122 -6.63 -9.77 -8.66
N GLY A 123 -5.87 -9.14 -9.56
CA GLY A 123 -6.32 -8.69 -10.90
C GLY A 123 -6.25 -7.17 -11.21
N SER A 124 -6.42 -6.78 -12.47
CA SER A 124 -6.42 -5.37 -12.92
C SER A 124 -7.74 -4.65 -12.60
N LEU A 125 -7.69 -3.33 -12.37
CA LEU A 125 -8.89 -2.48 -12.28
C LEU A 125 -9.78 -2.65 -13.52
N ILE A 126 -9.16 -2.74 -14.70
CA ILE A 126 -9.85 -2.89 -15.98
C ILE A 126 -10.51 -4.27 -16.08
N SER A 127 -9.83 -5.34 -15.64
CA SER A 127 -10.38 -6.70 -15.73
C SER A 127 -11.57 -6.90 -14.78
N ARG A 128 -11.55 -6.26 -13.61
CA ARG A 128 -12.65 -6.33 -12.63
C ARG A 128 -13.75 -5.32 -12.86
N PHE A 129 -13.57 -4.35 -13.75
CA PHE A 129 -14.61 -3.36 -13.99
C PHE A 129 -15.91 -4.04 -14.43
N GLU A 130 -16.96 -3.73 -13.69
CA GLU A 130 -18.34 -4.07 -14.00
C GLU A 130 -19.14 -2.78 -14.02
N LYS A 131 -19.97 -2.63 -15.05
CA LYS A 131 -20.87 -1.48 -15.14
C LYS A 131 -21.89 -1.59 -14.01
N ARG A 132 -22.06 -0.51 -13.25
CA ARG A 132 -23.03 -0.41 -12.16
C ARG A 132 -23.95 0.76 -12.40
N GLU A 133 -25.20 0.65 -11.99
CA GLU A 133 -26.10 1.80 -11.94
C GLU A 133 -25.72 2.63 -10.71
N ILE A 134 -25.13 3.81 -10.97
CA ILE A 134 -24.75 4.78 -9.95
C ILE A 134 -25.51 6.05 -10.29
N ALA A 135 -26.36 6.49 -9.37
CA ALA A 135 -27.09 7.74 -9.48
C ALA A 135 -26.50 8.75 -8.49
N VAL A 136 -26.06 9.89 -9.01
CA VAL A 136 -25.54 11.03 -8.23
C VAL A 136 -26.14 12.33 -8.76
N GLU A 137 -26.39 13.28 -7.86
CA GLU A 137 -26.96 14.59 -8.24
C GLU A 137 -26.01 15.40 -9.13
N GLU A 138 -24.70 15.32 -8.88
CA GLU A 138 -23.67 16.00 -9.66
C GLU A 138 -22.68 15.02 -10.28
N GLY A 139 -22.24 15.29 -11.52
CA GLY A 139 -21.19 14.50 -12.17
C GLY A 139 -21.66 13.20 -12.84
N GLN A 140 -22.98 13.01 -13.02
CA GLN A 140 -23.55 11.82 -13.67
C GLN A 140 -22.96 11.56 -15.06
N ASP A 141 -22.71 12.61 -15.85
CA ASP A 141 -22.09 12.51 -17.19
C ASP A 141 -20.65 12.02 -17.14
N PHE A 142 -19.89 12.42 -16.13
CA PHE A 142 -18.52 11.93 -15.92
C PHE A 142 -18.54 10.44 -15.58
N ILE A 143 -19.44 10.01 -14.69
CA ILE A 143 -19.60 8.59 -14.34
C ILE A 143 -19.98 7.78 -15.58
N ASN A 144 -20.96 8.25 -16.35
CA ASN A 144 -21.42 7.60 -17.58
C ASN A 144 -20.27 7.48 -18.60
N ARG A 145 -19.47 8.55 -18.77
CA ARG A 145 -18.33 8.57 -19.69
C ARG A 145 -17.21 7.64 -19.21
N LEU A 146 -16.87 7.68 -17.93
CA LEU A 146 -15.83 6.85 -17.33
C LEU A 146 -16.18 5.36 -17.44
N GLN A 147 -17.43 4.98 -17.13
CA GLN A 147 -17.92 3.61 -17.28
C GLN A 147 -17.87 3.13 -18.73
N LYS A 148 -18.24 4.00 -19.69
CA LYS A 148 -18.14 3.71 -21.13
C LYS A 148 -16.71 3.49 -21.57
N ASN A 149 -15.77 4.34 -21.12
CA ASN A 149 -14.35 4.20 -21.41
C ASN A 149 -13.81 2.89 -20.84
N LEU A 150 -14.05 2.61 -19.56
CA LEU A 150 -13.60 1.38 -18.91
C LEU A 150 -14.13 0.11 -19.58
N GLY A 151 -15.40 0.09 -20.01
CA GLY A 151 -15.96 -1.04 -20.77
C GLY A 151 -15.26 -1.27 -22.10
N LYS A 152 -14.95 -0.20 -22.86
CA LYS A 152 -14.19 -0.29 -24.11
C LYS A 152 -12.76 -0.77 -23.86
N LEU A 153 -12.10 -0.22 -22.85
CA LEU A 153 -10.72 -0.54 -22.50
C LEU A 153 -10.58 -1.97 -21.99
N LYS A 154 -11.56 -2.50 -21.26
CA LYS A 154 -11.60 -3.90 -20.85
C LYS A 154 -11.52 -4.85 -22.04
N ARG A 155 -12.33 -4.61 -23.06
CA ARG A 155 -12.31 -5.40 -24.28
C ARG A 155 -10.97 -5.30 -25.02
N LEU A 156 -10.39 -4.11 -25.07
CA LEU A 156 -9.10 -3.88 -25.73
C LEU A 156 -7.94 -4.55 -24.96
N ALA A 157 -7.90 -4.39 -23.64
CA ALA A 157 -6.92 -4.99 -22.74
C ALA A 157 -6.86 -6.52 -22.89
N SER A 158 -8.04 -7.16 -22.91
CA SER A 158 -8.15 -8.61 -23.08
C SER A 158 -7.71 -9.07 -24.47
N LYS A 159 -7.98 -8.28 -25.52
CA LYS A 159 -7.59 -8.61 -26.89
C LYS A 159 -6.08 -8.53 -27.08
N ASP A 160 -5.48 -7.44 -26.58
CA ASP A 160 -4.08 -7.12 -26.84
C ASP A 160 -3.14 -7.62 -25.73
N THR A 161 -3.69 -8.30 -24.70
CA THR A 161 -2.96 -8.85 -23.55
C THR A 161 -2.13 -7.79 -22.81
N VAL A 162 -2.70 -6.59 -22.64
CA VAL A 162 -2.05 -5.46 -21.95
C VAL A 162 -2.73 -5.16 -20.63
N SER A 163 -1.94 -4.84 -19.60
CA SER A 163 -2.42 -4.58 -18.23
C SER A 163 -2.47 -3.10 -17.85
N ASN A 164 -1.74 -2.24 -18.57
CA ASN A 164 -1.65 -0.80 -18.33
C ASN A 164 -2.23 -0.01 -19.50
N ILE A 165 -3.35 0.69 -19.29
CA ILE A 165 -3.99 1.54 -20.31
C ILE A 165 -4.48 2.84 -19.67
N ARG A 166 -4.37 3.94 -20.39
CA ARG A 166 -4.90 5.25 -19.98
C ARG A 166 -6.42 5.30 -20.16
N VAL A 167 -7.12 5.73 -19.12
CA VAL A 167 -8.60 5.87 -19.07
C VAL A 167 -9.01 7.32 -19.34
#